data_AF-A0A965Q0S6-F1
#
_entry.id   AF-A0A965Q0S6-F1
#
_cell.length_a   1.000
_cell.length_b   1.000
_cell.length_c   1.000
_cell.angle_alpha   90.00
_cell.angle_beta   90.00
_cell.angle_gamma   90.00
#
_symmetry.space_group_name_H-M   'P 1'
#
loop_
_entity.id
_entity.type
_entity.pdbx_description
1 polymer ?
#
loop_
_entity_poly.entity_id
_entity_poly.type
_entity_poly.pdbx_seq_one_letter_code
_entity_poly.pdbx_strand_id
1 'polypeptide(L)'
;MVREKAIQQEENKIESLGSTESQDSTLSPASASGSHAFEHLILTFLESSSKIISEEIRFKHLRLLPRGLFIEESVIEKIELLLCDWHPLLPESKKMISAEKLKKYYRNSLSSVPKYLLDGKALLFGYELCLAKGTATFRDIPVFNGSLLETSSFIHMRDPILFNTPDITTEIGNAGLRMLVSSRKHPVKLDNTSLQQLALTLQRSQAIPKKYREIKQSLRQAVPAFREIWEQARVIRSKQSVLIPKELSDEKDAWYLSYKDLIFVQRKEGQLAKAYGLRGKNLHEFLVHELYALKNDKRRFKTGTLHLGSKTKGYGEVELEKTHYQIHPIFVRTFLLRLGFHRDITEKLPPRFTLGDALKQLIAIVESSIWIDARDVPRHYAEQQTPDTNYRAHGKWIFAINRKREILSLFDKTERTPKRRPQNHTSLKTSNKKKKHPKRRLHAAKPDN
;
A
#
# COMPACT_ATOMS: atom_id res chain seq x y z
N MET A 1 37.29 8.85 4.43
CA MET A 1 37.69 7.45 4.18
C MET A 1 37.16 6.42 5.19
N VAL A 2 37.29 6.56 6.52
CA VAL A 2 36.69 5.58 7.48
C VAL A 2 35.16 5.74 7.61
N ARG A 3 34.63 6.96 7.39
CA ARG A 3 33.18 7.25 7.42
C ARG A 3 32.40 6.76 6.19
N GLU A 4 33.02 6.67 5.02
CA GLU A 4 32.34 6.19 3.79
C GLU A 4 32.20 4.67 3.79
N LYS A 5 33.18 3.94 4.36
CA LYS A 5 33.07 2.47 4.52
C LYS A 5 32.00 2.04 5.52
N ALA A 6 31.64 2.88 6.50
CA ALA A 6 30.58 2.59 7.47
C ALA A 6 29.18 2.76 6.87
N ILE A 7 28.99 3.75 5.98
CA ILE A 7 27.71 3.98 5.29
C ILE A 7 27.45 2.88 4.25
N GLN A 8 28.48 2.45 3.52
CA GLN A 8 28.37 1.36 2.55
C GLN A 8 28.10 -0.01 3.20
N GLN A 9 28.55 -0.23 4.43
CA GLN A 9 28.26 -1.45 5.19
C GLN A 9 26.85 -1.46 5.81
N GLU A 10 26.24 -0.30 6.09
CA GLU A 10 24.84 -0.23 6.55
C GLU A 10 23.84 -0.32 5.38
N GLU A 11 24.16 0.22 4.20
CA GLU A 11 23.32 0.08 3.00
C GLU A 11 23.23 -1.39 2.54
N ASN A 12 24.34 -2.13 2.53
CA ASN A 12 24.35 -3.57 2.23
C ASN A 12 23.59 -4.41 3.29
N LYS A 13 23.49 -3.92 4.53
CA LYS A 13 22.78 -4.61 5.61
C LYS A 13 21.26 -4.38 5.52
N ILE A 14 20.83 -3.25 4.98
CA ILE A 14 19.42 -2.94 4.72
C ILE A 14 18.92 -3.71 3.49
N GLU A 15 19.74 -3.91 2.46
CA GLU A 15 19.40 -4.78 1.33
C GLU A 15 19.28 -6.27 1.74
N SER A 16 20.09 -6.72 2.70
CA SER A 16 20.04 -8.12 3.21
C SER A 16 18.83 -8.45 4.09
N LEU A 17 18.06 -7.45 4.54
CA LEU A 17 16.88 -7.63 5.40
C LEU A 17 15.54 -7.46 4.64
N GLY A 18 15.60 -7.17 3.33
CA GLY A 18 14.44 -7.06 2.43
C GLY A 18 14.18 -8.30 1.57
N SER A 19 15.10 -9.27 1.53
CA SER A 19 14.93 -10.53 0.80
C SER A 19 14.28 -11.61 1.69
N THR A 20 13.00 -11.42 2.01
CA THR A 20 12.16 -12.60 2.31
C THR A 20 12.02 -13.39 1.01
N GLU A 21 12.87 -14.40 0.84
CA GLU A 21 12.66 -15.47 -0.11
C GLU A 21 11.24 -16.01 0.05
N SER A 22 10.43 -15.78 -0.97
CA SER A 22 9.18 -16.49 -1.17
C SER A 22 9.55 -17.90 -1.62
N GLN A 23 9.86 -18.76 -0.66
CA GLN A 23 9.75 -20.21 -0.84
C GLN A 23 8.26 -20.54 -0.94
N ASP A 24 7.73 -20.48 -2.16
CA ASP A 24 6.56 -21.26 -2.58
C ASP A 24 6.48 -21.25 -4.11
N SER A 25 7.11 -22.24 -4.72
CA SER A 25 6.51 -23.02 -5.81
C SER A 25 7.47 -24.12 -6.26
N THR A 26 7.48 -25.22 -5.53
CA THR A 26 7.68 -26.53 -6.16
C THR A 26 6.53 -26.73 -7.14
N LEU A 27 6.72 -26.22 -8.36
CA LEU A 27 5.93 -26.54 -9.53
C LEU A 27 6.03 -28.05 -9.76
N SER A 28 4.91 -28.73 -9.58
CA SER A 28 4.76 -30.14 -9.98
C SER A 28 5.23 -30.30 -11.43
N PRO A 29 5.95 -31.38 -11.80
CA PRO A 29 6.53 -31.56 -13.14
C PRO A 29 5.51 -31.47 -14.30
N ALA A 30 4.21 -31.62 -14.03
CA ALA A 30 3.13 -31.40 -15.00
C ALA A 30 2.87 -29.92 -15.38
N SER A 31 3.38 -28.95 -14.60
CA SER A 31 3.19 -27.52 -14.83
C SER A 31 4.31 -26.87 -15.65
N ALA A 32 5.52 -27.45 -15.62
CA ALA A 32 6.64 -27.04 -16.46
C ALA A 32 6.39 -27.40 -17.94
N SER A 33 5.81 -28.58 -18.22
CA SER A 33 5.46 -29.00 -19.58
C SER A 33 4.38 -28.12 -20.22
N GLY A 34 3.40 -27.67 -19.43
CA GLY A 34 2.37 -26.73 -19.87
C GLY A 34 2.90 -25.33 -20.19
N SER A 35 3.90 -24.86 -19.45
CA SER A 35 4.54 -23.56 -19.68
C SER A 35 5.32 -23.55 -21.00
N HIS A 36 6.10 -24.60 -21.28
CA HIS A 36 6.86 -24.71 -22.53
C HIS A 36 5.95 -24.88 -23.76
N ALA A 37 4.87 -25.65 -23.65
CA ALA A 37 3.89 -25.79 -24.73
C ALA A 37 3.18 -24.47 -25.06
N PHE A 38 2.82 -23.69 -24.03
CA PHE A 38 2.24 -22.36 -24.22
C PHE A 38 3.22 -21.39 -24.89
N GLU A 39 4.44 -21.33 -24.38
CA GLU A 39 5.48 -20.47 -24.92
C GLU A 39 5.76 -20.76 -26.39
N HIS A 40 5.85 -22.05 -26.75
CA HIS A 40 5.99 -22.46 -28.15
C HIS A 40 4.80 -21.99 -29.01
N LEU A 41 3.56 -22.05 -28.51
CA LEU A 41 2.38 -21.56 -29.23
C LEU A 41 2.44 -20.04 -29.46
N ILE A 42 2.86 -19.27 -28.45
CA ILE A 42 3.05 -17.82 -28.58
C ILE A 42 4.14 -17.50 -29.60
N LEU A 43 5.28 -18.20 -29.55
CA LEU A 43 6.34 -18.03 -30.54
C LEU A 43 5.83 -18.35 -31.96
N THR A 44 5.08 -19.43 -32.13
CA THR A 44 4.49 -19.80 -33.44
C THR A 44 3.51 -18.73 -33.95
N PHE A 45 2.71 -18.16 -33.05
CA PHE A 45 1.81 -17.04 -33.36
C PHE A 45 2.61 -15.81 -33.82
N LEU A 46 3.68 -15.46 -33.11
CA LEU A 46 4.53 -14.32 -33.43
C LEU A 46 5.38 -14.53 -34.70
N GLU A 47 5.82 -15.75 -34.99
CA GLU A 47 6.45 -16.12 -36.28
C GLU A 47 5.47 -15.95 -37.45
N SER A 48 4.19 -16.20 -37.20
CA SER A 48 3.10 -15.99 -38.16
C SER A 48 2.54 -14.55 -38.13
N SER A 49 3.17 -13.65 -37.38
CA SER A 49 2.67 -12.27 -37.18
C SER A 49 2.51 -11.52 -38.50
N SER A 50 3.34 -11.80 -39.50
CA SER A 50 3.27 -11.16 -40.82
C SER A 50 1.93 -11.37 -41.54
N LYS A 51 1.28 -12.51 -41.26
CA LYS A 51 0.00 -12.94 -41.83
C LYS A 51 -1.20 -12.62 -40.93
N ILE A 52 -0.99 -12.54 -39.61
CA ILE A 52 -2.09 -12.48 -38.63
C ILE A 52 -2.26 -11.07 -38.05
N ILE A 53 -1.14 -10.39 -37.77
CA ILE A 53 -1.12 -9.08 -37.14
C ILE A 53 -0.97 -8.05 -38.24
N SER A 54 -1.79 -7.00 -38.29
CA SER A 54 -1.66 -5.97 -39.32
C SER A 54 -0.30 -5.27 -39.26
N GLU A 55 0.17 -4.79 -40.42
CA GLU A 55 1.42 -4.03 -40.54
C GLU A 55 1.45 -2.85 -39.56
N GLU A 56 0.33 -2.12 -39.43
CA GLU A 56 0.21 -1.02 -38.48
C GLU A 56 0.50 -1.46 -37.03
N ILE A 57 -0.08 -2.57 -36.56
CA ILE A 57 0.15 -3.08 -35.21
C ILE A 57 1.62 -3.47 -35.04
N ARG A 58 2.18 -4.21 -36.00
CA ARG A 58 3.58 -4.69 -35.91
C ARG A 58 4.58 -3.54 -35.84
N PHE A 59 4.44 -2.53 -36.70
CA PHE A 59 5.44 -1.47 -36.83
C PHE A 59 5.23 -0.32 -35.85
N LYS A 60 3.99 0.00 -35.45
CA LYS A 60 3.74 1.11 -34.52
C LYS A 60 3.70 0.70 -33.05
N HIS A 61 3.24 -0.52 -32.74
CA HIS A 61 2.84 -0.88 -31.38
C HIS A 61 3.65 -2.03 -30.76
N LEU A 62 4.45 -2.74 -31.54
CA LEU A 62 5.28 -3.87 -31.09
C LEU A 62 6.77 -3.57 -31.22
N ARG A 63 7.59 -4.03 -30.26
CA ARG A 63 9.05 -3.99 -30.37
C ARG A 63 9.68 -5.26 -29.87
N LEU A 64 10.59 -5.83 -30.66
CA LEU A 64 11.40 -6.96 -30.21
C LEU A 64 12.47 -6.48 -29.23
N LEU A 65 12.54 -7.10 -28.07
CA LEU A 65 13.50 -6.83 -27.00
C LEU A 65 14.50 -7.98 -26.87
N PRO A 66 15.66 -7.77 -26.24
CA PRO A 66 16.64 -8.85 -26.02
C PRO A 66 16.12 -10.07 -25.23
N ARG A 67 15.01 -9.92 -24.48
CA ARG A 67 14.45 -10.95 -23.61
C ARG A 67 12.94 -11.20 -23.83
N GLY A 68 12.38 -10.68 -24.92
CA GLY A 68 10.95 -10.81 -25.15
C GLY A 68 10.38 -9.83 -26.16
N LEU A 69 9.09 -9.54 -26.03
CA LEU A 69 8.36 -8.64 -26.90
C LEU A 69 7.71 -7.52 -26.08
N PHE A 70 7.97 -6.27 -26.42
CA PHE A 70 7.19 -5.15 -25.92
C PHE A 70 5.89 -5.04 -26.70
N ILE A 71 4.78 -4.88 -25.98
CA ILE A 71 3.44 -4.73 -26.53
C ILE A 71 2.81 -3.48 -25.93
N GLU A 72 2.47 -2.50 -26.76
CA GLU A 72 1.75 -1.31 -26.30
C GLU A 72 0.38 -1.68 -25.70
N GLU A 73 0.00 -1.03 -24.59
CA GLU A 73 -1.24 -1.30 -23.87
C GLU A 73 -2.48 -1.24 -24.78
N SER A 74 -2.50 -0.27 -25.69
CA SER A 74 -3.63 0.00 -26.60
C SER A 74 -3.94 -1.14 -27.57
N VAL A 75 -3.02 -2.08 -27.79
CA VAL A 75 -3.20 -3.21 -28.71
C VAL A 75 -3.26 -4.57 -28.02
N ILE A 76 -3.14 -4.65 -26.69
CA ILE A 76 -3.15 -5.93 -25.96
C ILE A 76 -4.44 -6.72 -26.23
N GLU A 77 -5.61 -6.08 -26.11
CA GLU A 77 -6.89 -6.75 -26.34
C GLU A 77 -7.04 -7.20 -27.80
N LYS A 78 -6.53 -6.42 -28.75
CA LYS A 78 -6.53 -6.79 -30.17
C LYS A 78 -5.67 -8.03 -30.42
N ILE A 79 -4.50 -8.10 -29.81
CA ILE A 79 -3.60 -9.27 -29.91
C ILE A 79 -4.24 -10.49 -29.25
N GLU A 80 -4.94 -10.32 -28.12
CA GLU A 80 -5.70 -11.41 -27.50
C GLU A 80 -6.80 -11.97 -28.40
N LEU A 81 -7.53 -11.09 -29.10
CA LEU A 81 -8.55 -11.50 -30.05
C LEU A 81 -7.93 -12.24 -31.23
N LEU A 82 -6.85 -11.69 -31.82
CA LEU A 82 -6.13 -12.35 -32.92
C LEU A 82 -5.57 -13.72 -32.50
N LEU A 83 -5.11 -13.86 -31.25
CA LEU A 83 -4.63 -15.12 -30.70
C LEU A 83 -5.78 -16.15 -30.59
N CYS A 84 -6.96 -15.70 -30.13
CA CYS A 84 -8.16 -16.53 -30.07
C CYS A 84 -8.66 -16.94 -31.46
N ASP A 85 -8.61 -16.05 -32.45
CA ASP A 85 -9.08 -16.30 -33.82
C ASP A 85 -8.10 -17.21 -34.58
N TRP A 86 -6.81 -17.09 -34.29
CA TRP A 86 -5.77 -17.95 -34.86
C TRP A 86 -5.79 -19.36 -34.27
N HIS A 87 -6.13 -19.51 -32.98
CA HIS A 87 -6.07 -20.80 -32.29
C HIS A 87 -6.89 -21.94 -32.96
N PRO A 88 -8.11 -21.72 -33.46
CA PRO A 88 -8.86 -22.71 -34.26
C PRO A 88 -8.17 -23.17 -35.55
N LEU A 89 -7.24 -22.37 -36.10
CA LEU A 89 -6.52 -22.68 -37.34
C LEU A 89 -5.31 -23.60 -37.12
N LEU A 90 -4.97 -23.89 -35.86
CA LEU A 90 -3.89 -24.82 -35.52
C LEU A 90 -4.23 -26.27 -35.89
N PRO A 91 -3.24 -27.11 -36.23
CA PRO A 91 -3.42 -28.55 -36.34
C PRO A 91 -4.00 -29.13 -35.03
N GLU A 92 -4.83 -30.18 -35.11
CA GLU A 92 -5.45 -30.78 -33.91
C GLU A 92 -4.42 -31.21 -32.86
N SER A 93 -3.24 -31.65 -33.29
CA SER A 93 -2.11 -32.01 -32.41
C SER A 93 -1.60 -30.84 -31.55
N LYS A 94 -1.93 -29.59 -31.89
CA LYS A 94 -1.54 -28.37 -31.16
C LYS A 94 -2.70 -27.70 -30.41
N LYS A 95 -3.95 -28.18 -30.54
CA LYS A 95 -5.16 -27.65 -29.86
C LYS A 95 -5.36 -28.17 -28.43
N MET A 96 -4.30 -28.64 -27.76
CA MET A 96 -4.40 -29.21 -26.41
C MET A 96 -4.81 -28.19 -25.33
N ILE A 97 -4.69 -26.89 -25.62
CA ILE A 97 -5.04 -25.78 -24.71
C ILE A 97 -6.30 -25.11 -25.27
N SER A 98 -7.28 -24.77 -24.42
CA SER A 98 -8.44 -24.00 -24.89
C SER A 98 -8.06 -22.54 -25.17
N ALA A 99 -8.79 -21.86 -26.06
CA ALA A 99 -8.56 -20.44 -26.36
C ALA A 99 -8.63 -19.55 -25.10
N GLU A 100 -9.54 -19.84 -24.16
CA GLU A 100 -9.62 -19.13 -22.87
C GLU A 100 -8.37 -19.34 -22.00
N LYS A 101 -7.85 -20.57 -21.94
CA LYS A 101 -6.61 -20.86 -21.22
C LYS A 101 -5.44 -20.15 -21.89
N LEU A 102 -5.38 -20.16 -23.22
CA LEU A 102 -4.35 -19.47 -24.01
C LEU A 102 -4.36 -17.96 -23.73
N LYS A 103 -5.55 -17.32 -23.75
CA LYS A 103 -5.73 -15.91 -23.39
C LYS A 103 -5.27 -15.62 -21.95
N LYS A 104 -5.64 -16.48 -21.00
CA LYS A 104 -5.24 -16.35 -19.60
C LYS A 104 -3.72 -16.48 -19.43
N TYR A 105 -3.09 -17.43 -20.10
CA TYR A 105 -1.64 -17.59 -20.07
C TYR A 105 -0.94 -16.37 -20.68
N TYR A 106 -1.40 -15.88 -21.83
CA TYR A 106 -0.87 -14.66 -22.44
C TYR A 106 -0.88 -13.48 -21.47
N ARG A 107 -2.02 -13.20 -20.82
CA ARG A 107 -2.11 -12.15 -19.80
C ARG A 107 -1.17 -12.37 -18.63
N ASN A 108 -1.01 -13.61 -18.19
CA ASN A 108 -0.13 -13.94 -17.06
C ASN A 108 1.37 -13.89 -17.43
N SER A 109 1.70 -13.99 -18.72
CA SER A 109 3.07 -13.89 -19.23
C SER A 109 3.51 -12.45 -19.49
N LEU A 110 2.57 -11.49 -19.50
CA LEU A 110 2.90 -10.07 -19.49
C LEU A 110 3.51 -9.66 -18.15
N SER A 111 4.48 -8.74 -18.20
CA SER A 111 5.09 -8.17 -17.00
C SER A 111 4.02 -7.56 -16.09
N SER A 112 4.13 -7.76 -14.78
CA SER A 112 3.14 -7.23 -13.83
C SER A 112 3.15 -5.70 -13.70
N VAL A 113 4.22 -5.07 -14.17
CA VAL A 113 4.43 -3.62 -14.14
C VAL A 113 4.51 -3.12 -15.58
N PRO A 114 3.71 -2.11 -15.96
CA PRO A 114 3.82 -1.50 -17.28
C PRO A 114 5.11 -0.67 -17.38
N LYS A 115 5.61 -0.54 -18.61
CA LYS A 115 6.89 0.09 -18.95
C LYS A 115 6.69 1.13 -20.05
N TYR A 116 7.58 2.12 -20.07
CA TYR A 116 7.75 3.01 -21.21
C TYR A 116 8.85 2.50 -22.13
N LEU A 117 8.60 2.63 -23.42
CA LEU A 117 9.58 2.47 -24.48
C LEU A 117 9.71 3.79 -25.23
N LEU A 118 10.92 4.33 -25.25
CA LEU A 118 11.27 5.57 -25.96
C LEU A 118 11.94 5.22 -27.29
N ASP A 119 11.19 5.28 -28.37
CA ASP A 119 11.67 4.98 -29.73
C ASP A 119 11.72 6.28 -30.55
N GLY A 120 12.91 6.89 -30.59
CA GLY A 120 13.12 8.20 -31.20
C GLY A 120 12.25 9.28 -30.54
N LYS A 121 11.22 9.77 -31.27
CA LYS A 121 10.27 10.76 -30.75
C LYS A 121 9.01 10.14 -30.14
N ALA A 122 8.75 8.86 -30.38
CA ALA A 122 7.58 8.18 -29.85
C ALA A 122 7.82 7.70 -28.41
N LEU A 123 6.81 7.87 -27.57
CA LEU A 123 6.72 7.22 -26.26
C LEU A 123 5.61 6.18 -26.34
N LEU A 124 5.97 4.91 -26.21
CA LEU A 124 5.00 3.82 -26.11
C LEU A 124 4.86 3.43 -24.63
N PHE A 125 3.63 3.15 -24.21
CA PHE A 125 3.29 2.66 -22.87
C PHE A 125 2.68 1.27 -23.00
N GLY A 126 3.26 0.29 -22.32
CA GLY A 126 2.91 -1.10 -22.58
C GLY A 126 3.55 -2.08 -21.61
N TYR A 127 3.56 -3.34 -22.00
CA TYR A 127 3.98 -4.46 -21.17
C TYR A 127 5.01 -5.30 -21.90
N GLU A 128 5.92 -5.91 -21.16
CA GLU A 128 6.88 -6.86 -21.71
C GLU A 128 6.28 -8.27 -21.61
N LEU A 129 6.16 -8.95 -22.73
CA LEU A 129 5.92 -10.38 -22.80
C LEU A 129 7.27 -11.08 -22.68
N CYS A 130 7.55 -11.64 -21.50
CA CYS A 130 8.81 -12.34 -21.23
C CYS A 130 8.83 -13.68 -21.98
N LEU A 131 9.86 -13.91 -22.78
CA LEU A 131 10.10 -15.15 -23.51
C LEU A 131 11.47 -15.71 -23.11
N ALA A 132 11.68 -17.01 -23.26
CA ALA A 132 12.94 -17.67 -22.96
C ALA A 132 14.09 -17.05 -23.77
N LYS A 133 15.28 -16.97 -23.15
CA LYS A 133 16.46 -16.40 -23.82
C LYS A 133 16.74 -17.15 -25.13
N GLY A 134 16.94 -16.39 -26.21
CA GLY A 134 17.31 -16.94 -27.52
C GLY A 134 16.14 -17.19 -28.47
N THR A 135 14.89 -17.04 -28.00
CA THR A 135 13.71 -17.16 -28.87
C THR A 135 13.35 -15.79 -29.44
N ALA A 136 13.96 -15.44 -30.56
CA ALA A 136 13.27 -14.97 -31.78
C ALA A 136 14.07 -13.95 -32.59
N THR A 137 14.26 -14.28 -33.87
CA THR A 137 14.45 -13.32 -34.96
C THR A 137 13.09 -13.16 -35.67
N PHE A 138 12.17 -12.39 -35.07
CA PHE A 138 10.92 -12.06 -35.77
C PHE A 138 11.24 -11.06 -36.89
N ARG A 139 11.27 -11.55 -38.13
CA ARG A 139 11.77 -10.80 -39.29
C ARG A 139 11.02 -9.49 -39.56
N ASP A 140 9.78 -9.37 -39.08
CA ASP A 140 8.85 -8.28 -39.44
C ASP A 140 8.39 -7.42 -38.24
N ILE A 141 9.02 -7.56 -37.07
CA ILE A 141 8.78 -6.70 -35.90
C ILE A 141 10.06 -5.87 -35.64
N PRO A 142 9.96 -4.53 -35.52
CA PRO A 142 11.14 -3.70 -35.28
C PRO A 142 11.87 -4.06 -33.98
N VAL A 143 13.20 -4.06 -34.03
CA VAL A 143 14.07 -4.34 -32.89
C VAL A 143 14.29 -3.06 -32.08
N PHE A 144 14.12 -3.14 -30.77
CA PHE A 144 14.48 -2.07 -29.83
C PHE A 144 15.69 -2.50 -29.01
N ASN A 145 16.78 -1.77 -29.19
CA ASN A 145 18.05 -2.01 -28.49
C ASN A 145 18.27 -1.12 -27.26
N GLY A 146 17.29 -0.26 -26.93
CA GLY A 146 17.36 0.62 -25.76
C GLY A 146 16.88 -0.04 -24.47
N SER A 147 16.81 0.77 -23.41
CA SER A 147 16.27 0.35 -22.11
C SER A 147 14.80 0.73 -21.96
N LEU A 148 14.03 -0.13 -21.30
CA LEU A 148 12.67 0.19 -20.88
C LEU A 148 12.70 0.96 -19.55
N LEU A 149 11.82 1.94 -19.41
CA LEU A 149 11.66 2.69 -18.15
C LEU A 149 10.45 2.16 -17.39
N GLU A 150 10.60 1.90 -16.10
CA GLU A 150 9.49 1.41 -15.29
C GLU A 150 8.51 2.53 -14.92
N THR A 151 7.20 2.27 -15.11
CA THR A 151 6.17 3.28 -14.79
C THR A 151 5.82 3.29 -13.30
N SER A 152 6.33 2.34 -12.52
CA SER A 152 6.17 2.25 -11.07
C SER A 152 6.88 3.39 -10.33
N SER A 153 8.01 3.85 -10.88
CA SER A 153 8.91 4.82 -10.26
C SER A 153 8.99 6.14 -11.02
N PHE A 154 8.52 6.19 -12.26
CA PHE A 154 8.69 7.34 -13.14
C PHE A 154 7.45 7.58 -14.00
N ILE A 155 7.19 8.84 -14.34
CA ILE A 155 6.21 9.23 -15.35
C ILE A 155 6.90 10.08 -16.42
N HIS A 156 6.82 9.64 -17.67
CA HIS A 156 7.44 10.36 -18.76
C HIS A 156 6.62 11.61 -19.12
N MET A 157 7.27 12.71 -19.45
CA MET A 157 6.60 13.98 -19.78
C MET A 157 5.67 13.91 -21.01
N ARG A 158 5.90 12.94 -21.89
CA ARG A 158 5.06 12.66 -23.06
C ARG A 158 3.95 11.63 -22.78
N ASP A 159 3.77 11.18 -21.53
CA ASP A 159 2.72 10.22 -21.21
C ASP A 159 1.34 10.81 -21.55
N PRO A 160 0.52 10.12 -22.37
CA PRO A 160 -0.82 10.56 -22.71
C PRO A 160 -1.70 10.91 -21.50
N ILE A 161 -1.48 10.31 -20.33
CA ILE A 161 -2.27 10.61 -19.14
C ILE A 161 -2.17 12.07 -18.72
N LEU A 162 -1.02 12.70 -18.96
CA LEU A 162 -0.77 14.08 -18.56
C LEU A 162 -1.57 15.06 -19.41
N PHE A 163 -1.79 14.72 -20.69
CA PHE A 163 -2.58 15.54 -21.62
C PHE A 163 -4.08 15.20 -21.61
N ASN A 164 -4.41 13.94 -21.31
CA ASN A 164 -5.79 13.46 -21.29
C ASN A 164 -6.50 13.69 -19.96
N THR A 165 -5.77 14.03 -18.89
CA THR A 165 -6.38 14.34 -17.59
C THR A 165 -6.71 15.84 -17.53
N PRO A 166 -7.98 16.24 -17.39
CA PRO A 166 -8.33 17.65 -17.38
C PRO A 166 -7.77 18.35 -16.14
N ASP A 167 -7.51 19.65 -16.27
CA ASP A 167 -6.89 20.52 -15.26
C ASP A 167 -5.45 20.17 -14.89
N ILE A 168 -4.79 19.32 -15.69
CA ILE A 168 -3.39 19.00 -15.56
C ILE A 168 -2.61 19.63 -16.71
N THR A 169 -1.54 20.35 -16.37
CA THR A 169 -0.54 20.79 -17.33
C THR A 169 0.86 20.41 -16.83
N THR A 170 1.82 20.38 -17.74
CA THR A 170 3.19 19.96 -17.44
C THR A 170 4.18 21.01 -17.90
N GLU A 171 5.19 21.28 -17.09
CA GLU A 171 6.32 22.13 -17.43
C GLU A 171 7.65 21.39 -17.13
N ILE A 172 8.72 21.77 -17.82
CA ILE A 172 10.07 21.30 -17.51
C ILE A 172 10.66 22.27 -16.49
N GLY A 173 10.89 21.80 -15.27
CA GLY A 173 11.62 22.55 -14.25
C GLY A 173 13.08 22.09 -14.14
N ASN A 174 13.85 22.78 -13.28
CA ASN A 174 15.26 22.47 -13.03
C ASN A 174 15.49 21.04 -12.47
N ALA A 175 14.48 20.46 -11.83
CA ALA A 175 14.51 19.10 -11.27
C ALA A 175 13.79 18.06 -12.16
N GLY A 176 13.50 18.39 -13.42
CA GLY A 176 12.78 17.55 -14.35
C GLY A 176 11.30 17.93 -14.51
N LEU A 177 10.44 16.93 -14.74
CA LEU A 177 9.00 17.14 -14.94
C LEU A 177 8.36 17.78 -13.70
N ARG A 178 7.64 18.88 -13.92
CA ARG A 178 6.73 19.46 -12.94
C ARG A 178 5.32 19.47 -13.49
N MET A 179 4.40 18.94 -12.69
CA MET A 179 2.98 18.87 -12.97
C MET A 179 2.26 20.00 -12.24
N LEU A 180 1.38 20.70 -12.93
CA LEU A 180 0.49 21.70 -12.37
C LEU A 180 -0.94 21.15 -12.39
N VAL A 181 -1.62 21.19 -11.24
CA VAL A 181 -3.02 20.77 -11.11
C VAL A 181 -3.85 21.98 -10.74
N SER A 182 -4.72 22.40 -11.66
CA SER A 182 -5.47 23.67 -11.61
C SER A 182 -6.95 23.50 -11.27
N SER A 183 -7.37 22.33 -10.76
CA SER A 183 -8.78 22.01 -10.47
C SER A 183 -9.42 22.85 -9.35
N ARG A 184 -8.70 23.83 -8.79
CA ARG A 184 -9.18 24.75 -7.76
C ARG A 184 -8.65 26.16 -8.01
N LYS A 185 -9.21 27.13 -7.27
CA LYS A 185 -8.75 28.53 -7.25
C LYS A 185 -7.23 28.68 -7.04
N HIS A 186 -6.63 27.77 -6.29
CA HIS A 186 -5.20 27.75 -6.03
C HIS A 186 -4.60 26.51 -6.70
N PRO A 187 -3.87 26.68 -7.81
CA PRO A 187 -3.25 25.57 -8.49
C PRO A 187 -2.11 25.02 -7.64
N VAL A 188 -1.87 23.72 -7.74
CA VAL A 188 -0.81 23.04 -7.00
C VAL A 188 0.25 22.48 -7.95
N LYS A 189 1.51 22.69 -7.59
CA LYS A 189 2.67 22.20 -8.33
C LYS A 189 3.21 20.94 -7.67
N LEU A 190 3.52 19.93 -8.46
CA LEU A 190 4.11 18.66 -8.03
C LEU A 190 5.34 18.40 -8.89
N ASP A 191 6.51 18.26 -8.26
CA ASP A 191 7.66 17.66 -8.93
C ASP A 191 7.56 16.13 -8.86
N ASN A 192 8.51 15.44 -9.50
CA ASN A 192 8.54 13.98 -9.52
C ASN A 192 8.63 13.37 -8.10
N THR A 193 9.38 14.01 -7.18
CA THR A 193 9.54 13.54 -5.80
C THR A 193 8.22 13.65 -5.03
N SER A 194 7.55 14.79 -5.10
CA SER A 194 6.23 15.01 -4.50
C SER A 194 5.20 14.04 -5.09
N LEU A 195 5.25 13.75 -6.40
CA LEU A 195 4.35 12.80 -7.05
C LEU A 195 4.59 11.36 -6.56
N GLN A 196 5.84 10.93 -6.42
CA GLN A 196 6.18 9.61 -5.86
C GLN A 196 5.68 9.47 -4.41
N GLN A 197 5.95 10.46 -3.55
CA GLN A 197 5.49 10.45 -2.15
C GLN A 197 3.96 10.43 -2.05
N LEU A 198 3.31 11.22 -2.91
CA LEU A 198 1.86 11.23 -3.04
C LEU A 198 1.33 9.86 -3.45
N ALA A 199 1.90 9.24 -4.49
CA ALA A 199 1.47 7.93 -4.96
C ALA A 199 1.58 6.87 -3.88
N LEU A 200 2.69 6.83 -3.13
CA LEU A 200 2.86 5.94 -1.97
C LEU A 200 1.76 6.17 -0.92
N THR A 201 1.46 7.43 -0.61
CA THR A 201 0.41 7.80 0.35
C THR A 201 -0.97 7.32 -0.12
N LEU A 202 -1.27 7.48 -1.42
CA LEU A 202 -2.52 7.04 -2.02
C LEU A 202 -2.64 5.51 -2.06
N GLN A 203 -1.58 4.80 -2.44
CA GLN A 203 -1.51 3.33 -2.46
C GLN A 203 -1.75 2.70 -1.09
N ARG A 204 -1.26 3.35 -0.02
CA ARG A 204 -1.38 2.91 1.36
C ARG A 204 -2.73 3.26 2.00
N SER A 205 -3.53 4.13 1.38
CA SER A 205 -4.88 4.43 1.85
C SER A 205 -5.79 3.21 1.74
N GLN A 206 -6.76 3.08 2.64
CA GLN A 206 -7.72 1.96 2.59
C GLN A 206 -8.78 2.12 1.49
N ALA A 207 -9.13 3.37 1.16
CA ALA A 207 -10.23 3.67 0.24
C ALA A 207 -9.76 3.87 -1.20
N ILE A 208 -8.60 4.50 -1.40
CA ILE A 208 -8.15 4.90 -2.74
C ILE A 208 -7.88 3.70 -3.66
N PRO A 209 -7.16 2.64 -3.25
CA PRO A 209 -6.90 1.49 -4.12
C PRO A 209 -8.16 0.68 -4.48
N LYS A 210 -9.27 0.86 -3.76
CA LYS A 210 -10.55 0.23 -4.13
C LYS A 210 -11.18 0.92 -5.34
N LYS A 211 -11.01 2.24 -5.47
CA LYS A 211 -11.51 3.06 -6.57
C LYS A 211 -10.52 3.08 -7.75
N TYR A 212 -9.23 3.25 -7.48
CA TYR A 212 -8.15 3.26 -8.47
C TYR A 212 -7.29 2.01 -8.29
N ARG A 213 -7.71 0.88 -8.88
CA ARG A 213 -7.08 -0.43 -8.62
C ARG A 213 -5.62 -0.48 -9.07
N GLU A 214 -5.32 0.14 -10.20
CA GLU A 214 -3.99 0.15 -10.83
C GLU A 214 -2.99 1.10 -10.16
N ILE A 215 -3.43 1.90 -9.17
CA ILE A 215 -2.53 2.82 -8.45
C ILE A 215 -1.37 2.10 -7.75
N LYS A 216 -1.52 0.80 -7.47
CA LYS A 216 -0.47 -0.04 -6.88
C LYS A 216 0.62 -0.46 -7.87
N GLN A 217 0.35 -0.41 -9.16
CA GLN A 217 1.22 -0.93 -10.21
C GLN A 217 1.97 0.16 -10.96
N SER A 218 1.41 1.39 -11.00
CA SER A 218 1.99 2.48 -11.77
C SER A 218 1.82 3.84 -11.10
N LEU A 219 2.89 4.64 -11.11
CA LEU A 219 2.90 6.04 -10.68
C LEU A 219 1.92 6.88 -11.52
N ARG A 220 1.77 6.53 -12.81
CA ARG A 220 0.84 7.10 -13.77
C ARG A 220 -0.55 7.28 -13.17
N GLN A 221 -1.06 6.25 -12.51
CA GLN A 221 -2.42 6.22 -11.98
C GLN A 221 -2.64 7.12 -10.75
N ALA A 222 -1.57 7.64 -10.15
CA ALA A 222 -1.67 8.65 -9.11
C ALA A 222 -2.14 10.01 -9.65
N VAL A 223 -1.89 10.30 -10.93
CA VAL A 223 -2.21 11.58 -11.58
C VAL A 223 -3.71 11.86 -11.60
N PRO A 224 -4.57 11.04 -12.25
CA PRO A 224 -6.01 11.28 -12.26
C PRO A 224 -6.63 11.13 -10.87
N ALA A 225 -6.11 10.21 -10.05
CA ALA A 225 -6.58 10.02 -8.68
C ALA A 225 -6.37 11.29 -7.84
N PHE A 226 -5.18 11.88 -7.92
CA PHE A 226 -4.87 13.08 -7.19
C PHE A 226 -5.68 14.28 -7.65
N ARG A 227 -5.85 14.48 -8.96
CA ARG A 227 -6.67 15.58 -9.50
C ARG A 227 -8.09 15.57 -8.92
N GLU A 228 -8.74 14.40 -8.91
CA GLU A 228 -10.10 14.26 -8.35
C GLU A 228 -10.13 14.48 -6.82
N ILE A 229 -9.14 13.94 -6.11
CA ILE A 229 -9.01 14.10 -4.66
C ILE A 229 -8.76 15.58 -4.29
N TRP A 230 -7.91 16.25 -5.05
CA TRP A 230 -7.53 17.64 -4.84
C TRP A 230 -8.74 18.56 -4.97
N GLU A 231 -9.53 18.37 -6.02
CA GLU A 231 -10.78 19.09 -6.29
C GLU A 231 -11.74 19.02 -5.07
N GLN A 232 -11.86 17.83 -4.47
CA GLN A 232 -12.75 17.55 -3.34
C GLN A 232 -12.16 17.86 -1.95
N ALA A 233 -10.86 18.15 -1.85
CA ALA A 233 -10.19 18.35 -0.57
C ALA A 233 -10.74 19.59 0.15
N ARG A 234 -10.82 19.59 1.47
CA ARG A 234 -11.35 20.72 2.27
C ARG A 234 -10.23 21.44 3.00
N VAL A 235 -10.22 22.76 2.92
CA VAL A 235 -9.24 23.59 3.65
C VAL A 235 -9.40 23.36 5.16
N ILE A 236 -8.31 23.04 5.83
CA ILE A 236 -8.22 22.95 7.28
C ILE A 236 -7.98 24.37 7.81
N ARG A 237 -8.96 24.90 8.55
CA ARG A 237 -8.90 26.26 9.09
C ARG A 237 -7.72 26.40 10.06
N SER A 238 -7.20 27.62 10.20
CA SER A 238 -6.05 27.91 11.08
C SER A 238 -6.28 27.51 12.54
N LYS A 239 -7.52 27.66 13.05
CA LYS A 239 -7.91 27.30 14.42
C LYS A 239 -8.17 25.81 14.65
N GLN A 240 -8.29 25.01 13.59
CA GLN A 240 -8.62 23.58 13.73
C GLN A 240 -7.36 22.78 14.05
N SER A 241 -7.36 22.03 15.16
CA SER A 241 -6.22 21.19 15.56
C SER A 241 -5.95 20.07 14.56
N VAL A 242 -4.71 19.97 14.10
CA VAL A 242 -4.25 18.93 13.19
C VAL A 242 -2.83 18.48 13.54
N LEU A 243 -2.63 17.16 13.52
CA LEU A 243 -1.32 16.53 13.69
C LEU A 243 -0.51 16.74 12.42
N ILE A 244 0.63 17.41 12.52
CA ILE A 244 1.54 17.71 11.41
C ILE A 244 2.90 17.04 11.61
N PRO A 245 3.62 16.71 10.52
CA PRO A 245 5.03 16.33 10.58
C PRO A 245 5.90 17.39 11.27
N LYS A 246 6.93 16.97 12.00
CA LYS A 246 7.83 17.87 12.72
C LYS A 246 8.54 18.87 11.81
N GLU A 247 8.93 18.44 10.61
CA GLU A 247 9.59 19.30 9.62
C GLU A 247 8.72 20.49 9.16
N LEU A 248 7.40 20.41 9.33
CA LEU A 248 6.45 21.45 8.97
C LEU A 248 6.08 22.37 10.14
N SER A 249 6.64 22.15 11.35
CA SER A 249 6.28 22.94 12.54
C SER A 249 6.58 24.43 12.38
N ASP A 250 7.59 24.74 11.57
CA ASP A 250 8.10 26.10 11.40
C ASP A 250 7.52 26.77 10.13
N GLU A 251 6.77 26.03 9.30
CA GLU A 251 6.14 26.53 8.07
C GLU A 251 4.79 27.23 8.37
N LYS A 252 4.85 28.53 8.69
CA LYS A 252 3.66 29.34 9.04
C LYS A 252 2.73 29.63 7.86
N ASP A 253 3.28 29.75 6.66
CA ASP A 253 2.54 30.14 5.45
C ASP A 253 1.98 28.92 4.68
N ALA A 254 2.08 27.71 5.24
CA ALA A 254 1.59 26.49 4.61
C ALA A 254 0.07 26.35 4.71
N TRP A 255 -0.53 25.92 3.60
CA TRP A 255 -1.96 25.66 3.47
C TRP A 255 -2.23 24.17 3.63
N TYR A 256 -3.15 23.85 4.53
CA TYR A 256 -3.48 22.48 4.88
C TYR A 256 -4.84 22.12 4.30
N LEU A 257 -4.92 21.02 3.56
CA LEU A 257 -6.14 20.51 2.98
C LEU A 257 -6.35 19.07 3.44
N SER A 258 -7.60 18.69 3.67
CA SER A 258 -7.99 17.35 4.10
C SER A 258 -8.89 16.68 3.08
N TYR A 259 -8.65 15.41 2.80
CA TYR A 259 -9.58 14.56 2.08
C TYR A 259 -9.69 13.24 2.83
N LYS A 260 -10.85 13.00 3.46
CA LYS A 260 -11.06 11.86 4.36
C LYS A 260 -9.96 11.83 5.43
N ASP A 261 -9.08 10.83 5.40
CA ASP A 261 -7.97 10.60 6.32
C ASP A 261 -6.62 11.12 5.81
N LEU A 262 -6.58 11.68 4.60
CA LEU A 262 -5.40 12.26 3.98
C LEU A 262 -5.31 13.76 4.24
N ILE A 263 -4.08 14.23 4.43
CA ILE A 263 -3.75 15.65 4.55
C ILE A 263 -2.72 16.01 3.49
N PHE A 264 -2.97 17.11 2.80
CA PHE A 264 -2.08 17.71 1.83
C PHE A 264 -1.60 19.07 2.35
N VAL A 265 -0.31 19.34 2.16
CA VAL A 265 0.32 20.57 2.59
C VAL A 265 0.88 21.27 1.36
N GLN A 266 0.33 22.45 1.09
CA GLN A 266 0.74 23.31 -0.01
C GLN A 266 1.50 24.52 0.55
N ARG A 267 2.70 24.77 0.05
CA ARG A 267 3.46 26.00 0.36
C ARG A 267 2.85 27.20 -0.36
N LYS A 268 3.16 28.39 0.12
CA LYS A 268 2.71 29.67 -0.44
C LYS A 268 2.96 29.82 -1.95
N GLU A 269 4.06 29.26 -2.45
CA GLU A 269 4.45 29.27 -3.88
C GLU A 269 3.62 28.31 -4.75
N GLY A 270 2.68 27.58 -4.14
CA GLY A 270 1.82 26.60 -4.79
C GLY A 270 2.38 25.17 -4.81
N GLN A 271 3.60 24.92 -4.35
CA GLN A 271 4.20 23.58 -4.32
C GLN A 271 3.52 22.67 -3.29
N LEU A 272 3.22 21.42 -3.67
CA LEU A 272 2.85 20.36 -2.74
C LEU A 272 4.09 19.94 -1.95
N ALA A 273 4.19 20.41 -0.71
CA ALA A 273 5.29 20.08 0.19
C ALA A 273 5.18 18.67 0.74
N LYS A 274 3.96 18.24 1.11
CA LYS A 274 3.76 16.90 1.67
C LYS A 274 2.34 16.39 1.47
N ALA A 275 2.23 15.07 1.35
CA ALA A 275 0.99 14.32 1.51
C ALA A 275 1.21 13.25 2.58
N TYR A 276 0.26 13.10 3.51
CA TYR A 276 0.32 12.06 4.54
C TYR A 276 -1.08 11.64 4.96
N GLY A 277 -1.20 10.52 5.67
CA GLY A 277 -2.48 10.01 6.14
C GLY A 277 -2.46 9.70 7.64
N LEU A 278 -3.59 9.95 8.30
CA LEU A 278 -3.75 9.77 9.75
C LEU A 278 -4.53 8.50 10.11
N ARG A 279 -4.60 7.51 9.20
CA ARG A 279 -5.18 6.18 9.46
C ARG A 279 -4.38 5.05 8.81
N GLY A 280 -4.67 3.82 9.26
CA GLY A 280 -4.17 2.59 8.63
C GLY A 280 -2.64 2.52 8.53
N LYS A 281 -2.15 2.07 7.37
CA LYS A 281 -0.71 1.96 7.07
C LYS A 281 -0.03 3.34 7.01
N ASN A 282 -0.72 4.37 6.51
CA ASN A 282 -0.19 5.73 6.47
C ASN A 282 0.11 6.29 7.85
N LEU A 283 -0.78 6.07 8.83
CA LEU A 283 -0.53 6.50 10.21
C LEU A 283 0.69 5.79 10.80
N HIS A 284 0.85 4.49 10.56
CA HIS A 284 2.01 3.76 11.06
C HIS A 284 3.32 4.36 10.53
N GLU A 285 3.40 4.55 9.22
CA GLU A 285 4.57 5.12 8.53
C GLU A 285 4.86 6.54 9.01
N PHE A 286 3.81 7.37 9.15
CA PHE A 286 3.91 8.71 9.73
C PHE A 286 4.54 8.65 11.13
N LEU A 287 4.03 7.78 12.01
CA LEU A 287 4.52 7.72 13.40
C LEU A 287 5.93 7.14 13.51
N VAL A 288 6.34 6.25 12.61
CA VAL A 288 7.71 5.74 12.54
C VAL A 288 8.67 6.86 12.15
N HIS A 289 8.34 7.62 11.10
CA HIS A 289 9.13 8.76 10.64
C HIS A 289 9.27 9.83 11.73
N GLU A 290 8.15 10.20 12.36
CA GLU A 290 8.15 11.21 13.42
C GLU A 290 8.93 10.74 14.67
N LEU A 291 8.82 9.46 15.04
CA LEU A 291 9.60 8.92 16.14
C LEU A 291 11.10 8.93 15.84
N TYR A 292 11.49 8.58 14.60
CA TYR A 292 12.87 8.67 14.15
C TYR A 292 13.40 10.09 14.24
N ALA A 293 12.61 11.07 13.77
CA ALA A 293 12.95 12.49 13.89
C ALA A 293 13.13 12.92 15.35
N LEU A 294 12.24 12.51 16.26
CA LEU A 294 12.34 12.83 17.69
C LEU A 294 13.57 12.19 18.37
N LYS A 295 13.93 10.95 18.01
CA LYS A 295 15.09 10.25 18.58
C LYS A 295 16.43 10.82 18.11
N ASN A 296 16.48 11.30 16.87
CA ASN A 296 17.72 11.79 16.23
C ASN A 296 17.85 13.32 16.21
N ASP A 297 16.89 14.05 16.78
CA ASP A 297 16.98 15.49 16.91
C ASP A 297 18.22 15.89 17.74
N LYS A 298 19.03 16.82 17.20
CA LYS A 298 20.25 17.34 17.83
C LYS A 298 19.99 17.87 19.23
N ARG A 299 18.79 18.43 19.47
CA ARG A 299 18.43 19.02 20.77
C ARG A 299 17.95 18.00 21.80
N ARG A 300 17.86 16.71 21.44
CA ARG A 300 17.26 15.61 22.22
C ARG A 300 15.89 15.98 22.77
N PHE A 301 14.83 15.42 22.20
CA PHE A 301 13.48 15.63 22.73
C PHE A 301 13.40 15.20 24.22
N LYS A 302 12.95 16.12 25.08
CA LYS A 302 12.72 15.89 26.51
C LYS A 302 11.28 16.25 26.87
N THR A 303 10.59 15.35 27.56
CA THR A 303 9.28 15.61 28.14
C THR A 303 9.10 14.80 29.43
N GLY A 304 8.91 15.48 30.57
CA GLY A 304 8.79 14.82 31.87
C GLY A 304 9.90 13.79 32.09
N THR A 305 9.50 12.59 32.49
CA THR A 305 10.36 11.41 32.69
C THR A 305 10.51 10.54 31.44
N LEU A 306 10.08 11.00 30.27
CA LEU A 306 10.24 10.24 29.03
C LEU A 306 11.71 10.23 28.58
N HIS A 307 12.27 9.03 28.54
CA HIS A 307 13.56 8.73 27.96
C HIS A 307 13.40 8.23 26.52
N LEU A 308 13.80 9.08 25.56
CA LEU A 308 13.97 8.72 24.15
C LEU A 308 15.46 8.58 23.84
N GLY A 309 15.88 7.44 23.30
CA GLY A 309 17.24 7.23 22.84
C GLY A 309 17.29 6.27 21.65
N SER A 310 18.42 6.25 20.94
CA SER A 310 18.63 5.33 19.82
C SER A 310 18.54 3.86 20.23
N LYS A 311 18.85 3.56 21.51
CA LYS A 311 18.78 2.21 22.09
C LYS A 311 17.44 1.87 22.75
N THR A 312 16.52 2.84 22.92
CA THR A 312 15.23 2.55 23.56
C THR A 312 14.27 1.86 22.58
N LYS A 313 13.68 0.75 23.01
CA LYS A 313 12.67 0.01 22.23
C LYS A 313 11.35 0.81 22.19
N GLY A 314 10.57 0.61 21.13
CA GLY A 314 9.28 1.27 20.98
C GLY A 314 9.37 2.81 21.01
N TYR A 315 8.40 3.43 21.69
CA TYR A 315 8.26 4.89 21.82
C TYR A 315 9.01 5.46 23.04
N GLY A 316 9.96 4.70 23.60
CA GLY A 316 10.75 5.10 24.76
C GLY A 316 10.28 4.51 26.08
N GLU A 317 10.86 5.04 27.15
CA GLU A 317 10.61 4.60 28.52
C GLU A 317 10.18 5.78 29.39
N VAL A 318 9.19 5.60 30.25
CA VAL A 318 8.71 6.59 31.21
C VAL A 318 9.03 6.12 32.63
N GLU A 319 9.48 7.00 33.51
CA GLU A 319 9.73 6.67 34.91
C GLU A 319 8.51 6.99 35.76
N LEU A 320 7.90 5.97 36.37
CA LEU A 320 6.80 6.12 37.31
C LEU A 320 7.22 5.50 38.64
N GLU A 321 7.11 6.24 39.74
CA GLU A 321 7.42 5.73 41.09
C GLU A 321 8.80 5.05 41.15
N LYS A 322 9.83 5.67 40.55
CA LYS A 322 11.22 5.16 40.44
C LYS A 322 11.37 3.87 39.63
N THR A 323 10.37 3.53 38.82
CA THR A 323 10.36 2.33 37.98
C THR A 323 10.20 2.74 36.51
N HIS A 324 11.05 2.20 35.63
CA HIS A 324 10.94 2.44 34.20
C HIS A 324 9.91 1.53 33.54
N TYR A 325 9.05 2.13 32.71
CA TYR A 325 8.03 1.45 31.92
C TYR A 325 8.20 1.74 30.44
N GLN A 326 8.18 0.70 29.61
CA GLN A 326 8.28 0.84 28.16
C GLN A 326 6.94 1.24 27.53
N ILE A 327 6.98 2.19 26.59
CA ILE A 327 5.81 2.66 25.88
C ILE A 327 5.64 1.89 24.56
N HIS A 328 4.59 1.08 24.50
CA HIS A 328 4.29 0.29 23.32
C HIS A 328 3.73 1.17 22.18
N PRO A 329 4.08 0.93 20.89
CA PRO A 329 3.54 1.68 19.75
C PRO A 329 2.01 1.73 19.67
N ILE A 330 1.35 0.64 20.04
CA ILE A 330 -0.13 0.56 20.04
C ILE A 330 -0.72 1.60 21.01
N PHE A 331 -0.07 1.83 22.14
CA PHE A 331 -0.50 2.80 23.14
C PHE A 331 -0.58 4.23 22.58
N VAL A 332 0.53 4.70 21.99
CA VAL A 332 0.62 6.03 21.38
C VAL A 332 -0.35 6.16 20.21
N ARG A 333 -0.44 5.15 19.35
CA ARG A 333 -1.39 5.15 18.23
C ARG A 333 -2.83 5.26 18.71
N THR A 334 -3.18 4.54 19.78
CA THR A 334 -4.54 4.55 20.34
C THR A 334 -4.84 5.92 20.93
N PHE A 335 -3.90 6.50 21.68
CA PHE A 335 -4.04 7.86 22.20
C PHE A 335 -4.32 8.89 21.11
N LEU A 336 -3.52 8.89 20.02
CA LEU A 336 -3.70 9.85 18.93
C LEU A 336 -5.04 9.71 18.21
N LEU A 337 -5.52 8.48 18.01
CA LEU A 337 -6.84 8.23 17.42
C LEU A 337 -7.99 8.69 18.32
N ARG A 338 -7.75 8.79 19.64
CA ARG A 338 -8.74 9.21 20.63
C ARG A 338 -8.68 10.69 20.97
N LEU A 339 -7.54 11.33 20.73
CA LEU A 339 -7.26 12.72 21.09
C LEU A 339 -8.41 13.68 20.71
N GLY A 340 -8.96 13.52 19.51
CA GLY A 340 -10.05 14.36 19.00
C GLY A 340 -11.38 14.28 19.77
N PHE A 341 -11.56 13.26 20.63
CA PHE A 341 -12.75 13.14 21.50
C PHE A 341 -12.56 13.80 22.87
N HIS A 342 -11.33 14.21 23.23
CA HIS A 342 -10.99 14.79 24.52
C HIS A 342 -10.68 16.28 24.40
N ARG A 343 -11.75 17.08 24.47
CA ARG A 343 -11.69 18.54 24.32
C ARG A 343 -10.66 19.18 25.25
N ASP A 344 -10.62 18.75 26.50
CA ASP A 344 -9.71 19.19 27.57
C ASP A 344 -8.23 19.01 27.24
N ILE A 345 -7.89 18.02 26.43
CA ILE A 345 -6.52 17.79 25.96
C ILE A 345 -6.27 18.55 24.65
N THR A 346 -7.20 18.48 23.69
CA THR A 346 -7.05 19.16 22.40
C THR A 346 -6.99 20.68 22.51
N GLU A 347 -7.64 21.28 23.50
CA GLU A 347 -7.57 22.74 23.73
C GLU A 347 -6.21 23.18 24.29
N LYS A 348 -5.46 22.28 24.93
CA LYS A 348 -4.09 22.54 25.40
C LYS A 348 -3.05 22.40 24.28
N LEU A 349 -3.43 21.80 23.15
CA LEU A 349 -2.55 21.62 22.01
C LEU A 349 -2.63 22.82 21.07
N PRO A 350 -1.50 23.22 20.46
CA PRO A 350 -1.54 24.22 19.41
C PRO A 350 -2.39 23.72 18.22
N PRO A 351 -3.03 24.62 17.45
CA PRO A 351 -3.81 24.21 16.28
C PRO A 351 -3.01 23.42 15.23
N ARG A 352 -1.69 23.56 15.22
CA ARG A 352 -0.76 22.75 14.45
C ARG A 352 0.17 22.09 15.45
N PHE A 353 -0.06 20.82 15.75
CA PHE A 353 0.70 20.11 16.78
C PHE A 353 1.48 18.94 16.15
N THR A 354 2.64 18.65 16.70
CA THR A 354 3.51 17.56 16.26
C THR A 354 3.30 16.32 17.13
N LEU A 355 3.91 15.18 16.75
CA LEU A 355 3.93 14.00 17.62
C LEU A 355 4.54 14.34 18.99
N GLY A 356 5.57 15.20 19.03
CA GLY A 356 6.19 15.63 20.28
C GLY A 356 5.22 16.35 21.22
N ASP A 357 4.35 17.19 20.69
CA ASP A 357 3.34 17.91 21.50
C ASP A 357 2.29 16.96 22.07
N ALA A 358 1.85 15.99 21.25
CA ALA A 358 0.94 14.95 21.71
C ALA A 358 1.59 14.04 22.78
N LEU A 359 2.86 13.68 22.61
CA LEU A 359 3.60 12.90 23.60
C LEU A 359 3.75 13.65 24.92
N LYS A 360 3.99 14.97 24.91
CA LYS A 360 4.02 15.76 26.15
C LYS A 360 2.74 15.64 26.95
N GLN A 361 1.59 15.74 26.29
CA GLN A 361 0.28 15.58 26.94
C GLN A 361 0.07 14.15 27.43
N LEU A 362 0.42 13.15 26.61
CA LEU A 362 0.31 11.73 26.98
C LEU A 362 1.13 11.41 28.24
N ILE A 363 2.38 11.88 28.29
CA ILE A 363 3.27 11.60 29.42
C ILE A 363 2.78 12.29 30.69
N ALA A 364 2.31 13.55 30.61
CA ALA A 364 1.71 14.21 31.77
C ALA A 364 0.49 13.44 32.33
N ILE A 365 -0.34 12.87 31.45
CA ILE A 365 -1.49 12.03 31.82
C ILE A 365 -1.02 10.72 32.48
N VAL A 366 0.03 10.10 31.97
CA VAL A 366 0.58 8.85 32.52
C VAL A 366 1.23 9.09 33.88
N GLU A 367 2.00 10.16 34.04
CA GLU A 367 2.67 10.53 35.29
C GLU A 367 1.67 10.90 36.39
N SER A 368 0.56 11.54 36.04
CA SER A 368 -0.52 11.91 36.98
C SER A 368 -1.58 10.83 37.17
N SER A 369 -1.35 9.62 36.63
CA SER A 369 -2.26 8.49 36.81
C SER A 369 -2.06 7.80 38.16
N ILE A 370 -3.10 7.15 38.68
CA ILE A 370 -3.07 6.37 39.93
C ILE A 370 -3.36 4.90 39.66
N TRP A 371 -2.81 4.00 40.48
CA TRP A 371 -3.17 2.58 40.44
C TRP A 371 -4.65 2.38 40.78
N ILE A 372 -5.32 1.47 40.06
CA ILE A 372 -6.71 1.10 40.32
C ILE A 372 -6.88 -0.42 40.36
N ASP A 373 -7.91 -0.88 41.06
CA ASP A 373 -8.22 -2.30 41.13
C ASP A 373 -8.82 -2.79 39.80
N ALA A 374 -8.55 -4.05 39.45
CA ALA A 374 -9.09 -4.67 38.23
C ALA A 374 -10.64 -4.69 38.20
N ARG A 375 -11.31 -4.63 39.35
CA ARG A 375 -12.77 -4.53 39.47
C ARG A 375 -13.34 -3.21 38.96
N ASP A 376 -12.55 -2.15 38.97
CA ASP A 376 -12.94 -0.81 38.50
C ASP A 376 -12.70 -0.63 37.00
N VAL A 377 -12.11 -1.65 36.36
CA VAL A 377 -11.85 -1.70 34.93
C VAL A 377 -13.04 -2.33 34.22
N PRO A 378 -13.56 -1.71 33.14
CA PRO A 378 -14.64 -2.31 32.37
C PRO A 378 -14.30 -3.72 31.91
N ARG A 379 -15.16 -4.68 32.25
CA ARG A 379 -14.93 -6.12 32.03
C ARG A 379 -14.50 -6.46 30.60
N HIS A 380 -15.12 -5.87 29.59
CA HIS A 380 -14.80 -6.11 28.18
C HIS A 380 -13.38 -5.67 27.79
N TYR A 381 -12.81 -4.67 28.48
CA TYR A 381 -11.44 -4.22 28.28
C TYR A 381 -10.47 -5.11 29.06
N ALA A 382 -10.81 -5.47 30.30
CA ALA A 382 -10.03 -6.39 31.12
C ALA A 382 -9.89 -7.79 30.45
N GLU A 383 -10.97 -8.31 29.86
CA GLU A 383 -11.01 -9.59 29.12
C GLU A 383 -10.09 -9.62 27.89
N GLN A 384 -9.66 -8.47 27.37
CA GLN A 384 -8.72 -8.38 26.25
C GLN A 384 -7.26 -8.36 26.69
N GLN A 385 -7.00 -8.22 28.00
CA GLN A 385 -5.65 -8.17 28.55
C GLN A 385 -5.22 -9.54 29.09
N THR A 386 -3.91 -9.69 29.29
CA THR A 386 -3.37 -10.88 29.96
C THR A 386 -3.77 -10.91 31.44
N PRO A 387 -3.89 -12.11 32.07
CA PRO A 387 -4.30 -12.23 33.47
C PRO A 387 -3.44 -11.43 34.48
N ASP A 388 -2.19 -11.14 34.11
CA ASP A 388 -1.22 -10.47 34.97
C ASP A 388 -1.05 -8.97 34.69
N THR A 389 -2.12 -8.34 34.22
CA THR A 389 -2.13 -6.92 33.88
C THR A 389 -2.56 -6.09 35.07
N ASN A 390 -1.74 -5.09 35.42
CA ASN A 390 -2.09 -4.05 36.37
C ASN A 390 -2.64 -2.83 35.62
N TYR A 391 -3.41 -2.00 36.32
CA TYR A 391 -4.10 -0.86 35.71
C TYR A 391 -3.81 0.44 36.43
N ARG A 392 -3.57 1.49 35.65
CA ARG A 392 -3.56 2.87 36.13
C ARG A 392 -4.67 3.67 35.47
N ALA A 393 -5.16 4.71 36.12
CA ALA A 393 -6.17 5.59 35.55
C ALA A 393 -5.89 7.07 35.80
N HIS A 394 -6.29 7.90 34.85
CA HIS A 394 -6.30 9.36 34.96
C HIS A 394 -7.58 9.91 34.31
N GLY A 395 -8.52 10.40 35.13
CA GLY A 395 -9.83 10.84 34.67
C GLY A 395 -10.57 9.75 33.88
N LYS A 396 -10.73 9.98 32.58
CA LYS A 396 -11.42 9.07 31.64
C LYS A 396 -10.53 7.97 31.06
N TRP A 397 -9.23 8.06 31.24
CA TRP A 397 -8.26 7.14 30.66
C TRP A 397 -7.90 6.02 31.62
N ILE A 398 -7.83 4.79 31.10
CA ILE A 398 -7.30 3.61 31.80
C ILE A 398 -6.17 3.01 30.97
N PHE A 399 -5.04 2.76 31.60
CA PHE A 399 -3.83 2.21 31.00
C PHE A 399 -3.61 0.79 31.50
N ALA A 400 -3.29 -0.15 30.61
CA ALA A 400 -2.92 -1.51 30.96
C ALA A 400 -1.39 -1.66 30.97
N ILE A 401 -0.85 -2.19 32.08
CA ILE A 401 0.58 -2.39 32.31
C ILE A 401 0.83 -3.87 32.57
N ASN A 402 1.71 -4.51 31.79
CA ASN A 402 2.03 -5.92 31.97
C ASN A 402 3.18 -6.14 32.99
N ARG A 403 3.44 -7.41 33.35
CA ARG A 403 4.57 -7.81 34.21
C ARG A 403 5.95 -7.40 33.68
N LYS A 404 6.10 -7.24 32.36
CA LYS A 404 7.34 -6.77 31.72
C LYS A 404 7.51 -5.25 31.80
N ARG A 405 6.63 -4.55 32.54
CA ARG A 405 6.61 -3.09 32.67
C ARG A 405 6.37 -2.38 31.34
N GLU A 406 5.57 -2.98 30.46
CA GLU A 406 5.16 -2.34 29.22
C GLU A 406 3.76 -1.75 29.38
N ILE A 407 3.59 -0.49 28.99
CA ILE A 407 2.29 0.17 28.84
C ILE A 407 1.75 -0.21 27.46
N LEU A 408 0.81 -1.16 27.43
CA LEU A 408 0.40 -1.85 26.20
C LEU A 408 -0.76 -1.15 25.49
N SER A 409 -1.79 -0.80 26.27
CA SER A 409 -3.09 -0.40 25.74
C SER A 409 -3.73 0.70 26.59
N LEU A 410 -4.63 1.42 25.94
CA LEU A 410 -5.33 2.58 26.44
C LEU A 410 -6.82 2.37 26.22
N PHE A 411 -7.62 2.54 27.26
CA PHE A 411 -9.07 2.58 27.20
C PHE A 411 -9.58 3.96 27.57
N ASP A 412 -10.54 4.46 26.81
CA ASP A 412 -11.26 5.70 27.08
C ASP A 412 -12.68 5.36 27.55
N LYS A 413 -13.02 5.74 28.78
CA LYS A 413 -14.34 5.53 29.39
C LYS A 413 -15.46 6.26 28.64
N THR A 414 -15.16 7.27 27.83
CA THR A 414 -16.19 7.96 27.03
C THR A 414 -16.59 7.22 25.77
N GLU A 415 -15.80 6.22 25.38
CA GLU A 415 -16.11 5.43 24.21
C GLU A 415 -17.36 4.57 24.48
N ARG A 416 -18.44 4.87 23.75
CA ARG A 416 -19.60 3.97 23.71
C ARG A 416 -19.11 2.65 23.16
N THR A 417 -19.09 1.62 24.00
CA THR A 417 -18.81 0.26 23.57
C THR A 417 -19.73 -0.05 22.40
N PRO A 418 -19.21 -0.45 21.22
CA PRO A 418 -20.09 -0.96 20.19
C PRO A 418 -20.84 -2.12 20.82
N LYS A 419 -22.18 -2.01 20.93
CA LYS A 419 -23.04 -3.10 21.39
C LYS A 419 -22.62 -4.33 20.61
N ARG A 420 -21.97 -5.29 21.26
CA ARG A 420 -21.64 -6.59 20.65
C ARG A 420 -22.94 -7.07 20.03
N ARG A 421 -23.03 -7.08 18.69
CA ARG A 421 -24.03 -7.93 18.05
C ARG A 421 -23.74 -9.32 18.58
N PRO A 422 -24.69 -10.01 19.23
CA PRO A 422 -24.45 -11.36 19.67
C PRO A 422 -23.96 -12.13 18.47
N GLN A 423 -22.71 -12.60 18.53
CA GLN A 423 -22.24 -13.58 17.58
C GLN A 423 -23.16 -14.77 17.80
N ASN A 424 -24.03 -15.04 16.83
CA ASN A 424 -24.71 -16.30 16.76
C ASN A 424 -23.62 -17.36 16.74
N HIS A 425 -23.36 -17.97 17.89
CA HIS A 425 -22.69 -19.24 17.98
C HIS A 425 -23.60 -20.23 17.25
N THR A 426 -23.40 -20.37 15.94
CA THR A 426 -23.66 -21.61 15.24
C THR A 426 -22.73 -22.64 15.85
N SER A 427 -23.17 -23.18 16.98
CA SER A 427 -22.67 -24.44 17.50
C SER A 427 -22.93 -25.48 16.40
N LEU A 428 -21.87 -25.83 15.69
CA LEU A 428 -21.77 -27.09 14.98
C LEU A 428 -21.92 -28.19 16.04
N LYS A 429 -23.17 -28.54 16.35
CA LYS A 429 -23.50 -29.83 16.95
C LYS A 429 -23.14 -30.89 15.93
N THR A 430 -21.98 -31.50 16.11
CA THR A 430 -21.60 -32.77 15.52
C THR A 430 -22.66 -33.81 15.89
N SER A 431 -23.62 -34.04 14.99
CA SER A 431 -24.54 -35.17 15.13
C SER A 431 -23.79 -36.45 14.78
N ASN A 432 -23.37 -37.19 15.81
CA ASN A 432 -23.01 -38.60 15.70
C ASN A 432 -24.25 -39.41 15.30
N LYS A 433 -24.49 -39.56 13.98
CA LYS A 433 -25.46 -40.55 13.46
C LYS A 433 -24.74 -41.87 13.21
N LYS A 434 -24.89 -42.79 14.17
CA LYS A 434 -24.68 -44.23 14.02
C LYS A 434 -25.45 -44.74 12.79
N LYS A 435 -24.74 -45.22 11.77
CA LYS A 435 -25.31 -46.03 10.69
C LYS A 435 -25.66 -47.42 11.26
N LYS A 436 -26.95 -47.71 11.42
CA LYS A 436 -27.48 -49.07 11.59
C LYS A 436 -27.79 -49.65 10.20
N HIS A 437 -27.27 -50.84 9.93
CA HIS A 437 -27.59 -51.67 8.77
C HIS A 437 -29.09 -52.03 8.73
N PRO A 438 -29.76 -52.01 7.56
CA PRO A 438 -31.07 -52.63 7.41
C PRO A 438 -30.92 -54.12 7.10
N LYS A 439 -31.60 -54.95 7.90
CA LYS A 439 -31.81 -56.39 7.67
C LYS A 439 -32.76 -56.59 6.49
N ARG A 440 -32.34 -57.41 5.53
CA ARG A 440 -33.20 -58.10 4.56
C ARG A 440 -34.22 -58.96 5.30
N ARG A 441 -35.51 -58.86 4.94
CA ARG A 441 -36.47 -59.96 5.09
C ARG A 441 -37.31 -60.06 3.82
N LEU A 442 -37.24 -61.24 3.24
CA LEU A 442 -38.10 -61.81 2.21
C LEU A 442 -39.50 -62.07 2.79
N HIS A 443 -40.54 -61.85 1.99
CA HIS A 443 -41.75 -62.67 1.83
C HIS A 443 -42.43 -62.14 0.56
N ALA A 444 -42.46 -62.86 -0.56
CA ALA A 444 -43.33 -63.99 -0.88
C ALA A 444 -44.81 -63.59 -0.89
N ALA A 445 -45.34 -63.28 -2.07
CA ALA A 445 -46.73 -63.50 -2.44
C ALA A 445 -46.74 -64.04 -3.87
N LYS A 446 -47.32 -65.22 -4.02
CA LYS A 446 -47.65 -65.92 -5.27
C LYS A 446 -49.19 -65.80 -5.47
N PRO A 447 -49.75 -66.27 -6.59
CA PRO A 447 -50.63 -65.53 -7.49
C PRO A 447 -52.12 -65.81 -7.24
N ASP A 448 -53.01 -65.12 -7.96
CA ASP A 448 -54.02 -65.74 -8.86
C ASP A 448 -55.06 -64.71 -9.34
N ASN A 449 -55.02 -64.45 -10.66
CA ASN A 449 -56.11 -64.32 -11.65
C ASN A 449 -55.76 -63.35 -12.78
#